data_AF-A0A453CJU1-F1
#
_entry.id   AF-A0A453CJU1-F1
#
_cell.length_a   1.000
_cell.length_b   1.000
_cell.length_c   1.000
_cell.angle_alpha   90.00
_cell.angle_beta   90.00
_cell.angle_gamma   90.00
#
_symmetry.space_group_name_H-M   'P 1'
#
loop_
_entity.id
_entity.type
_entity.pdbx_description
1 polymer ?
#
loop_
_entity_poly.entity_id
_entity_poly.type
_entity_poly.pdbx_seq_one_letter_code
_entity_poly.pdbx_strand_id
1 'polypeptide(L)'
;SLKPLHWVKVTRAMQGSLWADAQNQGNQARAPDIDMSELETLFSTAVATNASEKGATKRGSAISKPEIVHLVDMRRANNCEIMLTKIKMPLPDMISAILALDTSVLDNDQVENLIKFCPTNEEIEMLKNYNGNKEMLGKCEQFFLELMKVPRVESKLRVFAFRIAFSTQG
;
A
#
# COMPACT_ATOMS: atom_id res chain seq x y z
N SER A 1 0.94 -20.30 3.20
CA SER A 1 1.77 -19.81 2.06
C SER A 1 2.44 -18.50 2.44
N LEU A 2 3.66 -18.25 1.96
CA LEU A 2 4.43 -17.04 2.28
C LEU A 2 4.15 -15.91 1.28
N LYS A 3 4.23 -14.66 1.75
CA LYS A 3 4.15 -13.49 0.87
C LYS A 3 5.26 -13.54 -0.19
N PRO A 4 4.97 -13.28 -1.46
CA PRO A 4 5.97 -13.39 -2.53
C PRO A 4 7.07 -12.33 -2.38
N LEU A 5 8.32 -12.73 -2.62
CA LEU A 5 9.45 -11.81 -2.70
C LEU A 5 9.54 -11.25 -4.12
N HIS A 6 9.35 -9.95 -4.28
CA HIS A 6 9.38 -9.25 -5.57
C HIS A 6 10.81 -8.93 -6.05
N TRP A 7 11.68 -9.94 -6.07
CA TRP A 7 13.04 -9.82 -6.60
C TRP A 7 13.10 -9.99 -8.13
N VAL A 8 14.02 -9.29 -8.79
CA VAL A 8 14.41 -9.59 -10.17
C VAL A 8 15.58 -10.56 -10.13
N LYS A 9 15.36 -11.79 -10.57
CA LYS A 9 16.38 -12.85 -10.53
C LYS A 9 17.51 -12.57 -11.52
N VAL A 10 18.75 -12.59 -11.03
CA VAL A 10 19.94 -12.60 -11.89
C VAL A 10 20.09 -14.01 -12.48
N THR A 11 20.03 -14.13 -13.81
CA THR A 11 20.05 -15.42 -14.51
C THR A 11 21.46 -15.94 -14.79
N ARG A 12 22.47 -15.05 -14.80
CA ARG A 12 23.88 -15.40 -14.97
C ARG A 12 24.75 -14.52 -14.08
N ALA A 13 25.60 -15.14 -13.27
CA ALA A 13 26.61 -14.42 -12.51
C ALA A 13 27.64 -13.80 -13.47
N MET A 14 27.81 -12.48 -13.40
CA MET A 14 28.80 -11.77 -14.21
C MET A 14 30.18 -11.91 -13.56
N GLN A 15 31.22 -12.12 -14.36
CA GLN A 15 32.60 -12.22 -13.85
C GLN A 15 32.98 -10.92 -13.10
N GLY A 16 33.53 -11.07 -11.89
CA GLY A 16 33.81 -9.96 -10.98
C GLY A 16 32.61 -9.45 -10.17
N SER A 17 31.45 -10.11 -10.24
CA SER A 17 30.32 -9.84 -9.35
C SER A 17 30.37 -10.70 -8.09
N LEU A 18 29.77 -10.20 -7.01
CA LEU A 18 29.62 -10.96 -5.76
C LEU A 18 28.92 -12.32 -5.97
N TRP A 19 28.04 -12.43 -6.96
CA TRP A 19 27.38 -13.68 -7.33
C TRP A 19 28.34 -14.69 -7.98
N ALA A 20 29.36 -14.24 -8.71
CA ALA A 20 30.40 -15.10 -9.29
C ALA A 20 31.42 -15.52 -8.23
N ASP A 21 31.77 -14.61 -7.31
CA ASP A 21 32.66 -14.92 -6.19
C ASP A 21 32.05 -15.93 -5.22
N ALA A 22 30.73 -15.82 -4.97
CA ALA A 22 29.98 -16.77 -4.14
C ALA A 22 29.91 -18.18 -4.75
N GLN A 23 30.03 -18.33 -6.07
CA GLN A 23 30.06 -19.62 -6.76
C GLN A 23 31.47 -20.23 -6.79
N ASN A 24 32.51 -19.39 -6.80
CA ASN A 24 33.91 -19.80 -6.84
C ASN A 24 34.47 -20.21 -5.47
N GLN A 25 33.82 -19.80 -4.37
CA GLN A 25 34.10 -20.32 -3.03
C GLN A 25 33.55 -21.75 -2.91
N GLY A 26 34.30 -22.70 -3.45
CA GLY A 26 34.05 -24.12 -3.25
C GLY A 26 33.93 -24.44 -1.76
N ASN A 27 32.74 -24.87 -1.36
CA ASN A 27 32.30 -25.27 -0.02
C ASN A 27 31.80 -24.20 0.96
N GLN A 28 30.48 -24.29 1.20
CA GLN A 28 29.79 -24.11 2.50
C GLN A 28 29.42 -22.70 2.95
N ALA A 29 28.68 -21.95 2.14
CA ALA A 29 27.56 -21.22 2.74
C ALA A 29 26.48 -22.26 3.09
N ARG A 30 26.62 -22.94 4.25
CA ARG A 30 25.49 -23.69 4.82
C ARG A 30 24.34 -22.70 4.88
N ALA A 31 23.24 -23.00 4.19
CA ALA A 31 22.05 -22.18 4.31
C ALA A 31 21.81 -21.96 5.81
N PRO A 32 21.65 -20.72 6.28
CA PRO A 32 21.41 -20.49 7.69
C PRO A 32 20.24 -21.38 8.12
N ASP A 33 20.35 -21.96 9.31
CA ASP A 33 19.24 -22.74 9.87
C ASP A 33 18.10 -21.72 10.14
N ILE A 34 17.17 -21.63 9.18
CA ILE A 34 16.02 -20.73 9.22
C ILE A 34 14.87 -21.53 9.83
N ASP A 35 14.27 -20.99 10.91
CA ASP A 35 13.03 -21.52 11.42
C ASP A 35 11.88 -21.19 10.45
N MET A 36 11.50 -22.21 9.68
CA MET A 36 10.40 -22.08 8.71
C MET A 36 9.06 -21.80 9.38
N SER A 37 8.87 -22.25 10.63
CA SER A 37 7.61 -22.03 11.37
C SER A 37 7.48 -20.57 11.79
N GLU A 38 8.58 -19.98 12.26
CA GLU A 38 8.65 -18.54 12.57
C GLU A 38 8.46 -17.71 11.31
N LEU A 39 9.13 -18.07 10.22
CA LEU A 39 9.01 -17.40 8.92
C LEU A 39 7.57 -17.45 8.40
N GLU A 40 6.91 -18.60 8.48
CA GLU A 40 5.50 -18.75 8.13
C GLU A 40 4.59 -17.93 9.04
N THR A 41 4.85 -17.88 10.34
CA THR A 41 4.06 -17.07 11.28
C THR A 41 4.16 -15.57 10.95
N LEU A 42 5.37 -15.08 10.65
CA LEU A 42 5.62 -13.66 10.41
C LEU A 42 5.21 -13.21 8.99
N PHE A 43 5.31 -14.08 7.99
CA PHE A 43 5.17 -13.73 6.57
C PHE A 43 4.08 -14.51 5.83
N SER A 44 3.14 -15.15 6.54
CA SER A 44 2.01 -15.84 5.91
C SER A 44 1.09 -14.89 5.12
N THR A 45 0.56 -15.43 4.02
CA THR A 45 -0.52 -14.85 3.21
C THR A 45 -1.91 -15.18 3.75
N ALA A 46 -1.99 -15.90 4.88
CA ALA A 46 -3.26 -16.16 5.53
C ALA A 46 -3.83 -14.82 6.00
N VAL A 47 -4.84 -14.35 5.27
CA VAL A 47 -5.83 -13.43 5.83
C VAL A 47 -6.32 -14.10 7.09
N ALA A 48 -6.17 -13.44 8.25
CA ALA A 48 -6.61 -13.94 9.53
C ALA A 48 -8.07 -14.40 9.43
N THR A 49 -8.25 -15.70 9.22
CA THR A 49 -9.52 -16.38 9.42
C THR A 49 -9.41 -16.93 10.82
N ASN A 50 -9.99 -16.18 11.75
CA ASN A 50 -10.06 -16.53 13.15
C ASN A 50 -10.69 -17.92 13.31
N ALA A 51 -9.95 -18.85 13.93
CA ALA A 51 -10.51 -20.02 14.60
C ALA A 51 -9.63 -20.39 15.81
N SER A 52 -10.04 -19.88 16.97
CA SER A 52 -10.07 -20.53 18.29
C SER A 52 -8.95 -21.50 18.75
N GLU A 53 -8.49 -21.22 19.98
CA GLU A 53 -8.04 -22.15 21.04
C GLU A 53 -6.54 -22.53 21.17
N LYS A 54 -5.84 -21.80 22.06
CA LYS A 54 -5.29 -22.21 23.39
C LYS A 54 -3.87 -21.68 23.65
N GLY A 55 -3.67 -21.15 24.87
CA GLY A 55 -2.36 -21.19 25.54
C GLY A 55 -1.73 -19.86 25.97
N ALA A 56 -2.24 -19.33 27.09
CA ALA A 56 -1.64 -18.35 28.01
C ALA A 56 -0.18 -17.86 27.81
N THR A 57 0.02 -16.54 27.85
CA THR A 57 0.69 -15.86 28.99
C THR A 57 0.51 -14.33 28.95
N LYS A 58 0.12 -13.78 30.11
CA LYS A 58 -0.13 -12.35 30.39
C LYS A 58 1.10 -11.47 30.11
N ARG A 59 0.86 -10.28 29.54
CA ARG A 59 1.25 -8.97 30.13
C ARG A 59 0.73 -7.80 29.29
N GLY A 60 0.08 -6.84 29.96
CA GLY A 60 -0.20 -5.51 29.42
C GLY A 60 -1.69 -5.28 29.16
N SER A 61 -2.30 -4.45 30.01
CA SER A 61 -3.56 -3.75 29.75
C SER A 61 -3.41 -2.86 28.51
N ALA A 62 -3.61 -3.43 27.32
CA ALA A 62 -3.87 -2.63 26.14
C ALA A 62 -5.38 -2.38 26.11
N ILE A 63 -5.77 -1.11 26.27
CA ILE A 63 -6.99 -0.59 25.67
C ILE A 63 -7.05 -1.23 24.28
N SER A 64 -8.05 -2.08 24.03
CA SER A 64 -8.22 -2.75 22.75
C SER A 64 -8.45 -1.64 21.72
N LYS A 65 -7.36 -1.16 21.11
CA LYS A 65 -7.47 -0.33 19.92
C LYS A 65 -8.32 -1.15 18.94
N PRO A 66 -9.36 -0.56 18.33
CA PRO A 66 -10.09 -1.25 17.29
C PRO A 66 -9.08 -1.79 16.29
N GLU A 67 -9.17 -3.09 16.02
CA GLU A 67 -8.25 -3.79 15.12
C GLU A 67 -8.42 -3.19 13.72
N ILE A 68 -7.43 -2.40 13.29
CA ILE A 68 -7.46 -1.78 11.97
C ILE A 68 -7.14 -2.86 10.93
N VAL A 69 -8.04 -3.04 9.99
CA VAL A 69 -7.92 -4.03 8.91
C VAL A 69 -7.20 -3.38 7.73
N HIS A 70 -6.11 -4.02 7.30
CA HIS A 70 -5.36 -3.63 6.11
C HIS A 70 -5.55 -4.67 5.01
N LEU A 71 -6.08 -4.24 3.87
CA LEU A 71 -6.28 -5.08 2.69
C LEU A 71 -5.20 -4.81 1.65
N VAL A 72 -4.79 -3.55 1.53
CA VAL A 72 -3.70 -3.13 0.66
C VAL A 72 -2.37 -3.53 1.31
N ASP A 73 -1.37 -3.85 0.48
CA ASP A 73 -0.04 -4.17 0.99
C ASP A 73 0.49 -3.03 1.88
N MET A 74 1.09 -3.39 3.01
CA MET A 74 1.53 -2.43 4.02
C MET A 74 2.49 -1.37 3.46
N ARG A 75 3.37 -1.71 2.52
CA ARG A 75 4.27 -0.73 1.90
C ARG A 75 3.49 0.26 1.04
N ARG A 76 2.50 -0.23 0.28
CA ARG A 76 1.63 0.59 -0.55
C ARG A 76 0.73 1.49 0.30
N ALA A 77 0.13 0.95 1.36
CA ALA A 77 -0.67 1.69 2.32
C ALA A 77 0.13 2.80 3.01
N ASN A 78 1.32 2.48 3.54
CA ASN A 78 2.20 3.45 4.18
C ASN A 78 2.63 4.57 3.22
N ASN A 79 3.00 4.24 1.98
CA ASN A 79 3.35 5.26 0.98
C ASN A 79 2.17 6.18 0.67
N CYS A 80 0.95 5.64 0.61
CA CYS A 80 -0.27 6.43 0.41
C CYS A 80 -0.52 7.35 1.61
N GLU A 81 -0.43 6.84 2.83
CA GLU A 81 -0.60 7.65 4.04
C GLU A 81 0.45 8.77 4.12
N ILE A 82 1.71 8.50 3.78
CA ILE A 82 2.75 9.53 3.70
C ILE A 82 2.39 10.59 2.66
N MET A 83 1.87 10.21 1.50
CA MET A 83 1.39 11.18 0.51
C MET A 83 0.24 12.03 1.05
N LEU A 84 -0.75 11.43 1.74
CA LEU A 84 -1.88 12.16 2.32
C LEU A 84 -1.42 13.18 3.38
N THR A 85 -0.40 12.85 4.18
CA THR A 85 0.18 13.81 5.14
C THR A 85 0.86 15.01 4.48
N LYS A 86 1.30 14.90 3.22
CA LYS A 86 1.85 16.04 2.46
C LYS A 86 0.78 17.00 1.98
N ILE A 87 -0.41 16.50 1.64
CA ILE A 87 -1.54 17.34 1.19
C ILE A 87 -2.15 18.11 2.37
N LYS A 88 -2.02 17.61 3.61
CA LYS A 88 -2.50 18.28 4.85
C LYS A 88 -3.96 18.74 4.79
N MET A 89 -4.82 17.92 4.18
CA MET A 89 -6.22 18.24 3.94
C MET A 89 -7.12 17.09 4.41
N PRO A 90 -8.27 17.38 5.04
CA PRO A 90 -9.28 16.37 5.32
C PRO A 90 -9.75 15.69 4.03
N LEU A 91 -10.00 14.38 4.11
CA LEU A 91 -10.44 13.59 2.96
C LEU A 91 -11.72 14.13 2.28
N PRO A 92 -12.77 14.56 3.01
CA PRO A 92 -13.97 15.11 2.38
C PRO A 92 -13.70 16.39 1.57
N ASP A 93 -12.82 17.25 2.08
CA ASP A 93 -12.45 18.52 1.42
C ASP A 93 -11.66 18.23 0.15
N MET A 94 -10.74 17.25 0.21
CA MET A 94 -9.97 16.78 -0.94
C MET A 94 -10.87 16.25 -2.06
N ILE A 95 -11.84 15.40 -1.72
CA ILE A 95 -12.80 14.86 -2.70
C ILE A 95 -13.64 15.99 -3.31
N SER A 96 -14.07 16.96 -2.51
CA SER A 96 -14.82 18.12 -2.98
C SER A 96 -13.99 18.98 -3.94
N ALA A 97 -12.73 19.24 -3.62
CA ALA A 97 -11.79 19.98 -4.48
C ALA A 97 -11.55 19.26 -5.82
N ILE A 98 -11.39 17.93 -5.79
CA ILE A 98 -11.26 17.11 -7.01
C ILE A 98 -12.54 17.19 -7.86
N LEU A 99 -13.72 17.12 -7.24
CA LEU A 99 -15.00 17.20 -7.94
C LEU A 99 -15.23 18.57 -8.59
N ALA A 100 -14.82 19.64 -7.92
CA ALA A 100 -14.94 21.02 -8.37
C ALA A 100 -13.81 21.46 -9.33
N LEU A 101 -12.74 20.66 -9.47
CA LEU A 101 -11.52 21.05 -10.18
C LEU A 101 -10.95 22.37 -9.64
N ASP A 102 -10.94 22.53 -8.32
CA ASP A 102 -10.64 23.79 -7.63
C ASP A 102 -9.14 24.04 -7.51
N THR A 103 -8.62 24.86 -8.43
CA THR A 103 -7.20 25.22 -8.53
C THR A 103 -6.72 26.11 -7.37
N SER A 104 -7.61 26.60 -6.50
CA SER A 104 -7.23 27.38 -5.31
C SER A 104 -6.91 26.50 -4.10
N VAL A 105 -7.36 25.24 -4.13
CA VAL A 105 -7.27 24.29 -3.02
C VAL A 105 -6.21 23.21 -3.27
N LEU A 106 -6.08 22.73 -4.51
CA LEU A 106 -5.08 21.74 -4.90
C LEU A 106 -4.14 22.32 -5.97
N ASP A 107 -2.84 22.23 -5.71
CA ASP A 107 -1.80 22.58 -6.67
C ASP A 107 -1.46 21.42 -7.63
N ASN A 108 -0.62 21.71 -8.64
CA ASN A 108 -0.26 20.71 -9.65
C ASN A 108 0.46 19.49 -9.06
N ASP A 109 1.38 19.70 -8.13
CA ASP A 109 2.16 18.61 -7.52
C ASP A 109 1.26 17.71 -6.68
N GLN A 110 0.29 18.27 -5.97
CA GLN A 110 -0.71 17.54 -5.22
C GLN A 110 -1.62 16.72 -6.13
N VAL A 111 -2.08 17.28 -7.26
CA VAL A 111 -2.90 16.57 -8.25
C VAL A 111 -2.11 15.43 -8.90
N GLU A 112 -0.84 15.65 -9.29
CA GLU A 112 0.03 14.60 -9.84
C GLU A 112 0.26 13.47 -8.83
N ASN A 113 0.45 13.81 -7.55
CA ASN A 113 0.51 12.81 -6.50
C ASN A 113 -0.83 12.05 -6.38
N LEU A 114 -1.99 12.71 -6.44
CA LEU A 114 -3.30 12.05 -6.40
C LEU A 114 -3.48 11.06 -7.56
N ILE A 115 -3.00 11.40 -8.76
CA ILE A 115 -3.00 10.49 -9.93
C ILE A 115 -2.16 9.25 -9.63
N LYS A 116 -0.92 9.45 -9.16
CA LYS A 116 0.01 8.35 -8.83
C LYS A 116 -0.51 7.42 -7.74
N PHE A 117 -1.32 7.95 -6.83
CA PHE A 117 -1.90 7.20 -5.72
C PHE A 117 -3.37 6.80 -5.94
N CYS A 118 -3.89 6.92 -7.16
CA CYS A 118 -5.16 6.29 -7.50
C CYS A 118 -5.10 4.77 -7.25
N PRO A 119 -6.20 4.16 -6.78
CA PRO A 119 -6.25 2.72 -6.58
C PRO A 119 -6.17 1.98 -7.91
N THR A 120 -5.48 0.84 -7.95
CA THR A 120 -5.46 -0.04 -9.13
C THR A 120 -6.79 -0.79 -9.27
N ASN A 121 -7.03 -1.41 -10.43
CA ASN A 121 -8.25 -2.19 -10.63
C ASN A 121 -8.35 -3.36 -9.64
N GLU A 122 -7.23 -4.00 -9.31
CA GLU A 122 -7.18 -5.08 -8.33
C GLU A 122 -7.53 -4.57 -6.92
N GLU A 123 -7.00 -3.41 -6.51
CA GLU A 123 -7.30 -2.77 -5.23
C GLU A 123 -8.79 -2.37 -5.15
N ILE A 124 -9.36 -1.86 -6.25
CA ILE A 124 -10.77 -1.51 -6.37
C ILE A 124 -11.66 -2.75 -6.21
N GLU A 125 -11.34 -3.85 -6.90
CA GLU A 125 -12.11 -5.10 -6.80
C GLU A 125 -12.01 -5.70 -5.39
N MET A 126 -10.82 -5.70 -4.80
CA MET A 126 -10.59 -6.16 -3.43
C MET A 126 -11.44 -5.38 -2.42
N LEU A 127 -11.49 -4.04 -2.53
CA LEU A 127 -12.31 -3.19 -1.66
C LEU A 127 -13.82 -3.34 -1.90
N LYS A 128 -14.24 -3.62 -3.14
CA LYS A 128 -15.65 -3.91 -3.46
C LYS A 128 -16.11 -5.24 -2.87
N ASN A 129 -15.24 -6.25 -2.92
CA ASN A 129 -15.54 -7.60 -2.45
C ASN A 129 -15.35 -7.77 -0.94
N TYR A 130 -14.88 -6.74 -0.23
CA TYR A 130 -14.75 -6.78 1.22
C TYR A 130 -16.12 -6.68 1.91
N ASN A 131 -16.51 -7.75 2.60
CA ASN A 131 -17.78 -7.85 3.34
C ASN A 131 -17.68 -7.49 4.84
N GLY A 132 -16.50 -7.10 5.33
CA GLY A 132 -16.32 -6.71 6.73
C GLY A 132 -16.73 -5.27 7.01
N ASN A 133 -16.44 -4.77 8.23
CA ASN A 133 -16.73 -3.39 8.58
C ASN A 133 -15.73 -2.45 7.89
N LYS A 134 -16.23 -1.68 6.91
CA LYS A 134 -15.41 -0.72 6.16
C LYS A 134 -14.86 0.40 7.04
N GLU A 135 -15.48 0.72 8.17
CA GLU A 135 -14.99 1.74 9.11
C GLU A 135 -13.72 1.30 9.85
N MET A 136 -13.45 -0.01 9.91
CA MET A 136 -12.24 -0.56 10.53
C MET A 136 -11.06 -0.60 9.56
N LEU A 137 -11.25 -0.23 8.29
CA LEU A 137 -10.18 -0.26 7.30
C LEU A 137 -9.14 0.85 7.57
N GLY A 138 -7.89 0.57 7.20
CA GLY A 138 -6.78 1.52 7.25
C GLY A 138 -7.04 2.81 6.47
N LYS A 139 -6.27 3.86 6.75
CA LYS A 139 -6.51 5.20 6.15
C LYS A 139 -6.35 5.18 4.63
N CYS A 140 -5.42 4.38 4.11
CA CYS A 140 -5.24 4.18 2.68
C CYS A 140 -6.52 3.63 2.03
N GLU A 141 -7.11 2.60 2.62
CA GLU A 141 -8.35 1.99 2.16
C GLU A 141 -9.54 2.94 2.27
N GLN A 142 -9.65 3.72 3.36
CA GLN A 142 -10.66 4.78 3.46
C GLN A 142 -10.53 5.79 2.32
N PHE A 143 -9.31 6.23 2.04
CA PHE A 143 -9.03 7.14 0.92
C PHE A 143 -9.44 6.54 -0.43
N PHE A 144 -9.12 5.27 -0.68
CA PHE A 144 -9.53 4.58 -1.91
C PHE A 144 -11.05 4.45 -2.03
N LEU A 145 -11.74 4.12 -0.94
CA LEU A 145 -13.21 4.05 -0.92
C LEU A 145 -13.85 5.39 -1.28
N GLU A 146 -13.31 6.51 -0.80
CA GLU A 146 -13.80 7.84 -1.16
C GLU A 146 -13.47 8.20 -2.62
N LEU A 147 -12.25 7.92 -3.10
CA LEU A 147 -11.89 8.13 -4.51
C LEU A 147 -12.78 7.34 -5.47
N MET A 148 -13.16 6.11 -5.10
CA MET A 148 -14.04 5.26 -5.90
C MET A 148 -15.45 5.83 -6.09
N LYS A 149 -15.89 6.76 -5.22
CA LYS A 149 -17.16 7.49 -5.39
C LYS A 149 -17.06 8.55 -6.49
N VAL A 150 -15.85 8.98 -6.85
CA VAL A 150 -15.63 9.96 -7.91
C VAL A 150 -15.69 9.26 -9.28
N PRO A 151 -16.67 9.61 -10.14
CA PRO A 151 -16.77 8.98 -11.45
C PRO A 151 -15.56 9.33 -12.30
N ARG A 152 -14.92 8.30 -12.87
CA ARG A 152 -13.74 8.43 -13.75
C ARG A 152 -12.63 9.25 -13.10
N VAL A 153 -12.34 8.99 -11.82
CA VAL A 153 -11.42 9.77 -10.98
C VAL A 153 -10.06 10.04 -11.63
N GLU A 154 -9.44 9.03 -12.24
CA GLU A 154 -8.15 9.20 -12.89
C GLU A 154 -8.23 10.17 -14.08
N SER A 155 -9.24 10.01 -14.95
CA SER A 155 -9.46 10.94 -16.07
C SER A 155 -9.75 12.35 -15.58
N LYS A 156 -10.54 12.50 -14.50
CA LYS A 156 -10.85 13.80 -13.90
C LYS A 156 -9.60 14.48 -13.36
N LEU A 157 -8.75 13.76 -12.64
CA LEU A 157 -7.49 14.29 -12.12
C LEU A 157 -6.52 14.68 -13.25
N ARG A 158 -6.44 13.90 -14.34
CA ARG A 158 -5.64 14.28 -15.52
C ARG A 158 -6.13 15.57 -16.17
N VAL A 159 -7.44 15.75 -16.30
CA VAL A 159 -8.04 17.01 -16.78
C VAL A 159 -7.74 18.16 -15.81
N PHE A 160 -7.77 17.88 -14.50
CA PHE A 160 -7.45 18.87 -13.49
C PHE A 160 -5.99 19.36 -13.58
N ALA A 161 -5.03 18.42 -13.66
CA ALA A 161 -3.61 18.73 -13.84
C ALA A 161 -3.40 19.57 -15.11
N PHE A 162 -4.03 19.17 -16.21
CA PHE A 162 -3.98 19.93 -17.47
C PHE A 162 -4.51 21.36 -17.31
N ARG A 163 -5.63 21.56 -16.62
CA ARG A 163 -6.21 22.89 -16.36
C ARG A 163 -5.23 23.78 -15.58
N ILE A 164 -4.59 23.25 -14.54
CA ILE A 164 -3.61 23.98 -13.73
C ILE A 164 -2.41 24.37 -14.59
N ALA A 165 -1.83 23.40 -15.31
CA ALA A 165 -0.67 23.61 -16.18
C ALA A 165 -0.96 24.67 -17.26
N PHE A 166 -2.13 24.62 -17.89
CA PHE A 166 -2.53 25.59 -18.91
C PHE A 166 -2.72 27.00 -18.33
N SER A 167 -3.31 27.12 -17.14
CA SER A 167 -3.52 28.43 -16.48
C SER A 167 -2.21 29.10 -16.05
N THR A 168 -1.13 28.33 -15.89
CA THR A 168 0.20 28.81 -15.50
C THR A 168 1.05 29.27 -16.70
N GLN A 169 0.65 28.90 -17.93
CA GLN A 169 1.34 29.27 -19.17
C GLN A 169 0.74 30.50 -19.88
N GLY A 170 -0.28 31.12 -19.29
CA GLY A 170 -0.97 32.31 -19.82
C GLY A 170 -0.58 33.60 -19.13
#